data_AF-A0A7C1B142-F1
#
_entry.id   AF-A0A7C1B142-F1
#
_cell.length_a   1.000
_cell.length_b   1.000
_cell.length_c   1.000
_cell.angle_alpha   90.00
_cell.angle_beta   90.00
_cell.angle_gamma   90.00
#
_symmetry.space_group_name_H-M   'P 1'
#
loop_
_entity.id
_entity.type
_entity.pdbx_description
1 polymer ?
#
loop_
_entity_poly.entity_id
_entity_poly.type
_entity_poly.pdbx_seq_one_letter_code
_entity_poly.pdbx_strand_id
1 'polypeptide(L)'
;NKKEPLYFPCATRSLAEILPGLNRYSNNFMAEMLFRHLGGVRFGFPGSKKKGALAIQEVLRRNGIAPGEVHITCGSGLDRSNKATPAALGKLLFRVYSDPTISPLLLGSMARNGDEGTLRRFLKGANFIVMAKTGTLSDVLGMAGYIFVPNRGCVASFTVMCNDVHNKWKLKALLEKLLRDLAHLLATSRKPEKAPKKLRYKAHDWWKKQA
;
A
#
# COMPACT_ATOMS: atom_id res chain seq x y z
N ASN A 1 -37.85 -32.60 24.59
CA ASN A 1 -37.32 -31.99 23.35
C ASN A 1 -36.69 -30.63 23.60
N LYS A 2 -35.43 -30.59 24.05
CA LYS A 2 -34.65 -29.34 24.04
C LYS A 2 -34.16 -29.13 22.61
N LYS A 3 -34.65 -28.11 21.92
CA LYS A 3 -34.09 -27.67 20.64
C LYS A 3 -32.73 -27.05 20.95
N GLU A 4 -31.64 -27.70 20.56
CA GLU A 4 -30.34 -27.04 20.59
C GLU A 4 -30.33 -25.90 19.57
N PRO A 5 -29.75 -24.72 19.92
CA PRO A 5 -29.57 -23.66 18.95
C PRO A 5 -28.59 -24.08 17.85
N LEU A 6 -29.05 -24.07 16.60
CA LEU A 6 -28.21 -24.14 15.40
C LEU A 6 -27.50 -22.79 15.18
N TYR A 7 -26.62 -22.39 16.11
CA TYR A 7 -25.74 -21.24 15.90
C TYR A 7 -24.30 -21.71 15.99
N PHE A 8 -23.65 -21.80 14.83
CA PHE A 8 -22.21 -21.96 14.76
C PHE A 8 -21.57 -20.57 14.81
N PRO A 9 -20.71 -20.27 15.80
CA PRO A 9 -20.00 -19.00 15.82
C PRO A 9 -19.03 -18.97 14.63
N CYS A 10 -19.34 -18.12 13.64
CA CYS A 10 -18.42 -17.82 12.55
C CYS A 10 -17.58 -16.61 12.96
N ALA A 11 -16.40 -16.86 13.54
CA ALA A 11 -15.43 -15.81 13.77
C ALA A 11 -14.75 -15.46 12.44
N THR A 12 -14.80 -14.20 12.03
CA THR A 12 -14.05 -13.73 10.86
C THR A 12 -12.56 -13.74 11.16
N ARG A 13 -11.74 -13.96 10.13
CA ARG A 13 -10.28 -13.81 10.22
C ARG A 13 -9.90 -12.42 10.72
N SER A 14 -8.74 -12.29 11.35
CA SER A 14 -8.24 -10.99 11.78
C SER A 14 -8.00 -10.06 10.59
N LEU A 15 -8.04 -8.74 10.81
CA LEU A 15 -7.73 -7.77 9.75
C LEU A 15 -6.35 -8.04 9.13
N ALA A 16 -5.36 -8.41 9.96
CA ALA A 16 -4.01 -8.76 9.52
C ALA A 16 -3.98 -9.91 8.50
N GLU A 17 -4.88 -10.90 8.63
CA GLU A 17 -5.00 -12.01 7.68
C GLU A 17 -5.80 -11.65 6.41
N ILE A 18 -6.71 -10.68 6.51
CA ILE A 18 -7.54 -10.22 5.40
C ILE A 18 -6.73 -9.31 4.45
N LEU A 19 -5.84 -8.48 5.01
CA LEU A 19 -5.09 -7.47 4.26
C LEU A 19 -4.26 -8.02 3.09
N PRO A 20 -3.53 -9.16 3.20
CA PRO A 20 -2.82 -9.74 2.06
C PRO A 20 -3.77 -10.08 0.90
N GLY A 21 -4.91 -10.70 1.17
CA GLY A 21 -5.92 -11.01 0.15
C GLY A 21 -6.44 -9.76 -0.57
N LEU A 22 -6.60 -8.66 0.18
CA LEU A 22 -7.01 -7.36 -0.34
C LEU A 22 -5.91 -6.70 -1.19
N ASN A 23 -4.72 -6.51 -0.62
CA ASN A 23 -3.67 -5.67 -1.21
C ASN A 23 -2.87 -6.39 -2.32
N ARG A 24 -2.46 -7.65 -2.09
CA ARG A 24 -1.61 -8.41 -3.00
C ARG A 24 -2.31 -8.70 -4.34
N TYR A 25 -3.60 -9.00 -4.27
CA TYR A 25 -4.44 -9.31 -5.44
C TYR A 25 -5.34 -8.15 -5.87
N SER A 26 -5.30 -7.00 -5.18
CA SER A 26 -6.11 -5.82 -5.49
C SER A 26 -7.62 -6.12 -5.51
N ASN A 27 -8.14 -6.78 -4.48
CA ASN A 27 -9.54 -7.19 -4.43
C ASN A 27 -10.47 -5.99 -4.13
N ASN A 28 -11.17 -5.53 -5.16
CA ASN A 28 -12.07 -4.37 -5.10
C ASN A 28 -13.24 -4.57 -4.12
N PHE A 29 -13.80 -5.78 -4.05
CA PHE A 29 -14.92 -6.08 -3.16
C PHE A 29 -14.47 -5.98 -1.70
N MET A 30 -13.35 -6.60 -1.34
CA MET A 30 -12.79 -6.52 0.01
C MET A 30 -12.45 -5.07 0.40
N ALA A 31 -11.88 -4.30 -0.53
CA ALA A 31 -11.56 -2.90 -0.29
C ALA A 31 -12.81 -2.04 -0.01
N GLU A 32 -13.88 -2.24 -0.78
CA GLU A 32 -15.15 -1.52 -0.58
C GLU A 32 -15.86 -1.94 0.72
N MET A 33 -15.82 -3.23 1.07
CA MET A 33 -16.37 -3.71 2.34
C MET A 33 -15.62 -3.14 3.54
N LEU A 34 -14.28 -3.18 3.52
CA LEU A 34 -13.45 -2.59 4.57
C LEU A 34 -13.69 -1.08 4.68
N PHE A 35 -13.77 -0.37 3.56
CA PHE A 35 -14.02 1.07 3.52
C PHE A 35 -15.35 1.45 4.19
N ARG A 36 -16.43 0.73 3.88
CA ARG A 36 -17.74 0.96 4.53
C ARG A 36 -17.72 0.57 5.99
N HIS A 37 -17.06 -0.53 6.33
CA HIS A 37 -16.93 -1.00 7.70
C HIS A 37 -16.20 0.03 8.58
N LEU A 38 -15.10 0.61 8.10
CA LEU A 38 -14.39 1.70 8.77
C LEU A 38 -15.33 2.88 9.07
N GLY A 39 -16.17 3.25 8.11
CA GLY A 39 -17.19 4.27 8.30
C GLY A 39 -18.22 3.91 9.39
N GLY A 40 -18.66 2.64 9.41
CA GLY A 40 -19.58 2.13 10.43
C GLY A 40 -18.97 2.11 11.83
N VAL A 41 -17.73 1.66 11.96
CA VAL A 41 -16.98 1.66 13.22
C VAL A 41 -16.78 3.10 13.74
N ARG A 42 -16.44 4.04 12.86
CA ARG A 42 -16.11 5.42 13.27
C ARG A 42 -17.32 6.31 13.52
N PHE A 43 -18.43 6.11 12.79
CA PHE A 43 -19.61 6.99 12.77
C PHE A 43 -20.94 6.24 12.93
N GLY A 44 -20.92 5.03 13.49
CA GLY A 44 -22.08 4.19 13.73
C GLY A 44 -22.54 3.39 12.51
N PHE A 45 -23.05 2.18 12.74
CA PHE A 45 -23.65 1.34 11.71
C PHE A 45 -25.07 1.83 11.32
N PRO A 46 -25.53 1.57 10.08
CA PRO A 46 -24.82 0.90 8.99
C PRO A 46 -23.68 1.74 8.42
N GLY A 47 -22.64 1.04 7.95
CA GLY A 47 -21.50 1.64 7.25
C GLY A 47 -21.88 2.07 5.83
N SER A 48 -21.30 3.18 5.36
CA SER A 48 -21.60 3.74 4.03
C SER A 48 -20.34 4.31 3.38
N LYS A 49 -20.36 4.52 2.06
CA LYS A 49 -19.26 5.17 1.34
C LYS A 49 -18.93 6.55 1.92
N LYS A 50 -19.97 7.36 2.19
CA LYS A 50 -19.82 8.69 2.80
C LYS A 50 -19.12 8.61 4.16
N LYS A 51 -19.54 7.69 5.03
CA LYS A 51 -18.90 7.49 6.34
C LYS A 51 -17.46 6.98 6.20
N GLY A 52 -17.21 6.07 5.26
CA GLY A 52 -15.85 5.58 4.95
C GLY A 52 -14.92 6.69 4.48
N ALA A 53 -15.40 7.55 3.58
CA ALA A 53 -14.65 8.70 3.07
C ALA A 53 -14.26 9.66 4.21
N LEU A 54 -15.20 9.99 5.09
CA LEU A 54 -14.94 10.82 6.28
C LEU A 54 -13.90 10.18 7.22
N ALA A 55 -13.98 8.86 7.42
CA ALA A 55 -13.06 8.14 8.32
C ALA A 55 -11.64 8.17 7.76
N ILE A 56 -11.47 7.93 6.45
CA ILE A 56 -10.19 8.03 5.77
C ILE A 56 -9.67 9.47 5.79
N GLN A 57 -10.52 10.47 5.56
CA GLN A 57 -10.11 11.88 5.59
C GLN A 57 -9.58 12.29 6.97
N GLU A 58 -10.18 11.80 8.06
CA GLU A 58 -9.68 12.04 9.42
C GLU A 58 -8.28 11.42 9.62
N VAL A 59 -8.06 10.20 9.13
CA VAL A 59 -6.75 9.52 9.19
C VAL A 59 -5.70 10.28 8.36
N LEU A 60 -6.05 10.72 7.16
CA LEU A 60 -5.16 11.48 6.29
C LEU A 60 -4.74 12.80 6.94
N ARG A 61 -5.70 13.55 7.52
CA ARG A 61 -5.42 14.80 8.24
C ARG A 61 -4.49 14.57 9.43
N ARG A 62 -4.72 13.51 10.22
CA ARG A 62 -3.84 13.13 11.34
C ARG A 62 -2.42 12.80 10.90
N ASN A 63 -2.24 12.31 9.66
CA ASN A 63 -0.94 12.05 9.06
C ASN A 63 -0.34 13.27 8.31
N GLY A 64 -0.96 14.44 8.46
CA GLY A 64 -0.49 15.71 7.90
C GLY A 64 -0.70 15.83 6.40
N ILE A 65 -1.62 15.07 5.80
CA ILE A 65 -2.05 15.27 4.42
C ILE A 65 -3.02 16.45 4.40
N ALA A 66 -2.75 17.45 3.57
CA ALA A 66 -3.56 18.66 3.51
C ALA A 66 -4.90 18.40 2.80
N PRO A 67 -5.94 19.17 3.13
CA PRO A 67 -7.19 19.14 2.36
C PRO A 67 -6.92 19.37 0.87
N GLY A 68 -7.59 18.61 0.00
CA GLY A 68 -7.46 18.72 -1.45
C GLY A 68 -6.33 17.88 -2.07
N GLU A 69 -5.32 17.44 -1.29
CA GLU A 69 -4.27 16.56 -1.83
C GLU A 69 -4.78 15.14 -2.10
N VAL A 70 -5.81 14.71 -1.37
CA VAL A 70 -6.46 13.41 -1.53
C VAL A 70 -7.97 13.58 -1.39
N HIS A 71 -8.71 13.04 -2.36
CA HIS A 71 -10.15 12.97 -2.38
C HIS A 71 -10.56 11.51 -2.65
N ILE A 72 -11.30 10.90 -1.73
CA ILE A 72 -11.70 9.49 -1.81
C ILE A 72 -13.21 9.38 -1.65
N THR A 73 -13.87 8.75 -2.61
CA THR A 73 -15.30 8.45 -2.63
C THR A 73 -15.58 6.96 -2.52
N CYS A 74 -14.61 6.09 -2.86
CA CYS A 74 -14.70 4.64 -2.68
C CYS A 74 -13.36 4.01 -2.24
N GLY A 75 -13.43 2.82 -1.65
CA GLY A 75 -12.26 2.11 -1.12
C GLY A 75 -11.39 1.41 -2.17
N SER A 76 -11.98 1.03 -3.31
CA SER A 76 -11.30 0.22 -4.34
C SER A 76 -10.47 1.02 -5.32
N GLY A 77 -10.75 2.32 -5.50
CA GLY A 77 -10.13 3.13 -6.55
C GLY A 77 -10.75 2.97 -7.94
N LEU A 78 -11.89 2.27 -8.08
CA LEU A 78 -12.64 2.18 -9.34
C LEU A 78 -13.40 3.46 -9.68
N ASP A 79 -13.70 4.28 -8.68
CA ASP A 79 -14.39 5.54 -8.88
C ASP A 79 -13.41 6.60 -9.41
N ARG A 80 -13.70 7.17 -10.58
CA ARG A 80 -12.88 8.19 -11.24
C ARG A 80 -12.86 9.51 -10.48
N SER A 81 -13.78 9.74 -9.56
CA SER A 81 -13.70 10.92 -8.69
C SER A 81 -12.58 10.78 -7.65
N ASN A 82 -12.05 9.58 -7.38
CA ASN A 82 -10.89 9.44 -6.50
C ASN A 82 -9.69 10.20 -7.09
N LYS A 83 -9.11 11.10 -6.30
CA LYS A 83 -7.92 11.87 -6.66
C LYS A 83 -6.90 11.78 -5.54
N ALA A 84 -5.64 11.69 -5.91
CA ALA A 84 -4.52 11.76 -4.96
C ALA A 84 -3.32 12.40 -5.66
N THR A 85 -2.51 13.15 -4.94
CA THR A 85 -1.20 13.58 -5.43
C THR A 85 -0.15 12.51 -5.11
N PRO A 86 0.86 12.33 -5.99
CA PRO A 86 1.99 11.45 -5.68
C PRO A 86 2.72 11.84 -4.39
N ALA A 87 2.82 13.14 -4.11
CA ALA A 87 3.45 13.67 -2.92
C ALA A 87 2.70 13.26 -1.63
N ALA A 88 1.37 13.31 -1.62
CA ALA A 88 0.57 12.89 -0.48
C ALA A 88 0.71 11.39 -0.20
N LEU A 89 0.69 10.55 -1.24
CA LEU A 89 0.89 9.10 -1.09
C LEU A 89 2.32 8.79 -0.63
N GLY A 90 3.34 9.46 -1.18
CA GLY A 90 4.73 9.31 -0.73
C GLY A 90 4.90 9.71 0.74
N LYS A 91 4.28 10.81 1.17
CA LYS A 91 4.27 11.25 2.57
C LYS A 91 3.58 10.24 3.48
N LEU A 92 2.44 9.70 3.05
CA LEU A 92 1.71 8.66 3.79
C LEU A 92 2.56 7.39 3.92
N LEU A 93 3.17 6.92 2.84
CA LEU A 93 4.08 5.76 2.87
C LEU A 93 5.25 5.99 3.82
N PHE A 94 5.88 7.16 3.76
CA PHE A 94 6.96 7.50 4.70
C PHE A 94 6.51 7.44 6.15
N ARG A 95 5.33 7.98 6.47
CA ARG A 95 4.73 7.94 7.81
C ARG A 95 4.44 6.52 8.27
N VAL A 96 3.78 5.72 7.43
CA VAL A 96 3.42 4.33 7.77
C VAL A 96 4.67 3.49 7.97
N TYR A 97 5.69 3.65 7.13
CA TYR A 97 6.96 2.93 7.30
C TYR A 97 7.67 3.28 8.61
N SER A 98 7.56 4.55 9.04
CA SER A 98 8.14 5.04 10.30
C SER A 98 7.37 4.59 11.54
N ASP A 99 6.16 4.04 11.40
CA ASP A 99 5.37 3.51 12.51
C ASP A 99 5.64 2.00 12.68
N PRO A 100 6.31 1.57 13.76
CA PRO A 100 6.66 0.16 13.95
C PRO A 100 5.44 -0.72 14.23
N THR A 101 4.30 -0.14 14.61
CA THR A 101 3.05 -0.88 14.87
C THR A 101 2.27 -1.19 13.60
N ILE A 102 2.46 -0.38 12.54
CA ILE A 102 1.71 -0.48 11.28
C ILE A 102 2.58 -1.03 10.15
N SER A 103 3.86 -0.64 10.10
CA SER A 103 4.78 -0.97 9.01
C SER A 103 4.83 -2.47 8.68
N PRO A 104 4.96 -3.41 9.65
CA PRO A 104 4.98 -4.85 9.35
C PRO A 104 3.67 -5.35 8.70
N LEU A 105 2.52 -4.83 9.14
CA LEU A 105 1.21 -5.21 8.60
C LEU A 105 1.04 -4.73 7.15
N LEU A 106 1.44 -3.49 6.87
CA LEU A 106 1.37 -2.96 5.50
C LEU A 106 2.30 -3.72 4.57
N LEU A 107 3.57 -3.88 4.95
CA LEU A 107 4.59 -4.57 4.14
C LEU A 107 4.20 -6.02 3.88
N GLY A 108 3.73 -6.75 4.90
CA GLY A 108 3.29 -8.14 4.76
C GLY A 108 2.06 -8.31 3.84
N SER A 109 1.26 -7.26 3.67
CA SER A 109 0.07 -7.28 2.80
C SER A 109 0.35 -6.93 1.34
N MET A 110 1.45 -6.22 1.05
CA MET A 110 1.75 -5.73 -0.31
C MET A 110 2.16 -6.86 -1.25
N ALA A 111 2.03 -6.61 -2.56
CA ALA A 111 2.63 -7.47 -3.57
C ALA A 111 4.14 -7.24 -3.61
N ARG A 112 4.91 -8.31 -3.83
CA ARG A 112 6.37 -8.28 -3.97
C ARG A 112 6.77 -8.65 -5.40
N ASN A 113 7.75 -7.94 -5.94
CA ASN A 113 8.26 -8.21 -7.30
C ASN A 113 8.77 -9.65 -7.45
N GLY A 114 8.37 -10.33 -8.52
CA GLY A 114 8.80 -11.68 -8.84
C GLY A 114 8.08 -12.81 -8.08
N ASP A 115 7.30 -12.48 -7.05
CA ASP A 115 6.60 -13.46 -6.21
C ASP A 115 5.16 -13.70 -6.72
N GLU A 116 4.15 -13.35 -5.94
CA GLU A 116 2.75 -13.54 -6.28
C GLU A 116 1.93 -12.23 -6.26
N GLY A 117 0.68 -12.32 -6.72
CA GLY A 117 -0.19 -11.17 -6.90
C GLY A 117 0.18 -10.30 -8.09
N THR A 118 -0.12 -9.00 -7.98
CA THR A 118 -0.02 -8.06 -9.11
C THR A 118 1.41 -7.80 -9.62
N LEU A 119 2.43 -8.15 -8.84
CA LEU A 119 3.85 -7.96 -9.19
C LEU A 119 4.59 -9.27 -9.57
N ARG A 120 3.90 -10.40 -9.68
CA ARG A 120 4.51 -11.73 -9.99
C ARG A 120 5.49 -11.74 -11.16
N ARG A 121 5.21 -10.98 -12.21
CA ARG A 121 6.07 -10.89 -13.42
C ARG A 121 6.92 -9.61 -13.45
N PHE A 122 6.66 -8.65 -12.58
CA PHE A 122 7.32 -7.36 -12.56
C PHE A 122 8.69 -7.49 -11.91
N LEU A 123 9.75 -6.98 -12.54
CA LEU A 123 11.13 -7.02 -12.01
C LEU A 123 11.54 -8.39 -11.44
N LYS A 124 11.10 -9.47 -12.08
CA LYS A 124 11.44 -10.84 -11.65
C LYS A 124 12.96 -11.04 -11.79
N GLY A 125 13.57 -11.64 -10.76
CA GLY A 125 15.02 -11.87 -10.71
C GLY A 125 15.86 -10.61 -10.43
N ALA A 126 15.23 -9.48 -10.07
CA ALA A 126 15.99 -8.32 -9.62
C ALA A 126 16.71 -8.62 -8.30
N ASN A 127 17.92 -8.08 -8.13
CA ASN A 127 18.71 -8.17 -6.90
C ASN A 127 18.25 -7.17 -5.82
N PHE A 128 17.04 -6.64 -5.92
CA PHE A 128 16.42 -5.74 -4.97
C PHE A 128 14.93 -6.07 -4.88
N ILE A 129 14.30 -5.65 -3.79
CA ILE A 129 12.90 -5.96 -3.50
C ILE A 129 12.07 -4.69 -3.69
N VAL A 130 10.96 -4.81 -4.41
CA VAL A 130 9.90 -3.83 -4.51
C VAL A 130 8.66 -4.42 -3.87
N MET A 131 8.17 -3.78 -2.81
CA MET A 131 6.86 -4.07 -2.22
C MET A 131 5.94 -2.89 -2.52
N ALA A 132 4.89 -3.12 -3.29
CA ALA A 132 4.03 -2.02 -3.73
C ALA A 132 2.57 -2.43 -3.93
N LYS A 133 1.70 -1.43 -3.88
CA LYS A 133 0.33 -1.50 -4.39
C LYS A 133 0.31 -0.98 -5.83
N THR A 134 -0.34 -1.72 -6.71
CA THR A 134 -0.59 -1.34 -8.10
C THR A 134 -1.99 -0.76 -8.28
N GLY A 135 -2.17 0.07 -9.30
CA GLY A 135 -3.48 0.56 -9.73
C GLY A 135 -3.48 0.70 -11.26
N THR A 136 -4.45 0.07 -11.92
CA THR A 136 -4.56 0.13 -13.38
C THR A 136 -6.02 0.29 -13.76
N LEU A 137 -6.33 1.33 -14.53
CA LEU A 137 -7.62 1.51 -15.21
C LEU A 137 -7.40 1.49 -16.74
N SER A 138 -8.40 1.89 -17.53
CA SER A 138 -8.28 1.96 -18.99
C SER A 138 -7.11 2.85 -19.42
N ASP A 139 -6.98 4.01 -18.80
CA ASP A 139 -6.16 5.17 -19.11
C ASP A 139 -5.24 5.57 -17.95
N VAL A 140 -5.21 4.79 -16.87
CA VAL A 140 -4.41 5.10 -15.67
C VAL A 140 -3.45 3.96 -15.36
N LEU A 141 -2.22 4.31 -15.01
CA LEU A 141 -1.23 3.41 -14.41
C LEU A 141 -0.65 4.07 -13.15
N GLY A 142 -0.76 3.37 -12.03
CA GLY A 142 -0.27 3.81 -10.73
C GLY A 142 0.50 2.71 -10.01
N MET A 143 1.54 3.11 -9.28
CA MET A 143 2.28 2.22 -8.39
C MET A 143 2.84 3.03 -7.23
N ALA A 144 2.61 2.55 -6.01
CA ALA A 144 3.11 3.21 -4.80
C ALA A 144 3.62 2.15 -3.81
N GLY A 145 4.82 2.35 -3.27
CA GLY A 145 5.45 1.35 -2.43
C GLY A 145 6.86 1.69 -1.97
N TYR A 146 7.63 0.65 -1.70
CA TYR A 146 8.97 0.73 -1.11
C TYR A 146 9.99 -0.05 -1.94
N ILE A 147 11.23 0.43 -1.92
CA ILE A 147 12.39 -0.25 -2.51
C ILE A 147 13.34 -0.65 -1.39
N PHE A 148 13.71 -1.92 -1.37
CA PHE A 148 14.70 -2.47 -0.45
C PHE A 148 15.90 -2.97 -1.23
N VAL A 149 17.08 -2.53 -0.82
CA VAL A 149 18.36 -2.94 -1.40
C VAL A 149 19.07 -3.88 -0.42
N PRO A 150 19.65 -5.00 -0.89
CA PRO A 150 20.42 -5.90 -0.04
C PRO A 150 21.47 -5.16 0.78
N ASN A 151 21.66 -5.56 2.03
CA ASN A 151 22.61 -4.95 2.98
C ASN A 151 22.36 -3.46 3.33
N ARG A 152 21.33 -2.83 2.76
CA ARG A 152 20.88 -1.47 3.08
C ARG A 152 19.50 -1.42 3.75
N GLY A 153 18.62 -2.37 3.47
CA GLY A 153 17.24 -2.36 3.96
C GLY A 153 16.34 -1.48 3.07
N CYS A 154 15.26 -0.93 3.63
CA CYS A 154 14.42 0.04 2.91
C CYS A 154 15.21 1.32 2.66
N VAL A 155 15.35 1.68 1.40
CA VAL A 155 16.15 2.84 0.99
C VAL A 155 15.29 3.99 0.47
N ALA A 156 14.07 3.71 0.02
CA ALA A 156 13.14 4.73 -0.47
C ALA A 156 11.69 4.24 -0.44
N SER A 157 10.77 5.19 -0.25
CA SER A 157 9.38 5.05 -0.72
C SER A 157 9.25 5.74 -2.08
N PHE A 158 8.35 5.27 -2.92
CA PHE A 158 8.09 5.85 -4.23
C PHE A 158 6.60 5.88 -4.52
N THR A 159 6.20 6.81 -5.39
CA THR A 159 4.86 6.86 -5.96
C THR A 159 4.95 7.35 -7.38
N VAL A 160 4.34 6.58 -8.30
CA VAL A 160 4.20 6.92 -9.71
C VAL A 160 2.72 6.87 -10.03
N MET A 161 2.21 7.95 -10.63
CA MET A 161 0.84 8.04 -11.11
C MET A 161 0.86 8.68 -12.50
N CYS A 162 0.30 7.98 -13.47
CA CYS A 162 0.20 8.44 -14.84
C CYS A 162 -1.27 8.30 -15.28
N ASN A 163 -1.86 9.41 -15.71
CA ASN A 163 -3.17 9.46 -16.34
C ASN A 163 -3.00 9.56 -17.86
N ASP A 164 -4.10 9.38 -18.60
CA ASP A 164 -4.15 9.46 -20.07
C ASP A 164 -3.12 8.53 -20.76
N VAL A 165 -2.93 7.35 -20.18
CA VAL A 165 -1.95 6.36 -20.64
C VAL A 165 -2.52 5.53 -21.78
N HIS A 166 -2.05 5.80 -23.00
CA HIS A 166 -2.42 5.03 -24.19
C HIS A 166 -1.67 3.69 -24.31
N ASN A 167 -0.38 3.64 -23.91
CA ASN A 167 0.44 2.42 -23.99
C ASN A 167 0.99 2.02 -22.61
N LYS A 168 0.17 1.25 -21.88
CA LYS A 168 0.50 0.75 -20.53
C LYS A 168 1.72 -0.17 -20.50
N TRP A 169 1.96 -0.93 -21.55
CA TRP A 169 3.10 -1.85 -21.61
C TRP A 169 4.43 -1.11 -21.69
N LYS A 170 4.51 -0.08 -22.56
CA LYS A 170 5.68 0.79 -22.66
C LYS A 170 5.93 1.52 -21.35
N LEU A 171 4.89 2.08 -20.73
CA LEU A 171 5.04 2.77 -19.44
C LEU A 171 5.48 1.82 -18.33
N LYS A 172 4.95 0.59 -18.30
CA LYS A 172 5.40 -0.43 -17.35
C LYS A 172 6.87 -0.78 -17.54
N ALA A 173 7.34 -0.95 -18.77
CA ALA A 173 8.76 -1.21 -19.06
C ALA A 173 9.65 -0.02 -18.63
N LEU A 174 9.21 1.22 -18.87
CA LEU A 174 9.90 2.42 -18.38
C LEU A 174 9.94 2.47 -16.85
N LEU A 175 8.86 2.09 -16.18
CA LEU A 175 8.82 2.02 -14.73
C LEU A 175 9.78 0.94 -14.19
N GLU A 176 9.87 -0.22 -14.84
CA GLU A 176 10.88 -1.23 -14.50
C GLU A 176 12.29 -0.68 -14.64
N LYS A 177 12.59 0.01 -15.74
CA LYS A 177 13.90 0.65 -15.93
C LYS A 177 14.18 1.70 -14.86
N LEU A 178 13.22 2.59 -14.58
CA LEU A 178 13.34 3.63 -13.56
C LEU A 178 13.66 3.05 -12.18
N LEU A 179 12.95 1.99 -11.78
CA LEU A 179 13.17 1.36 -10.47
C LEU A 179 14.51 0.62 -10.39
N ARG A 180 15.01 0.05 -11.50
CA ARG A 180 16.37 -0.51 -11.57
C ARG A 180 17.42 0.57 -11.41
N ASP A 181 17.31 1.65 -12.18
CA ASP A 181 18.24 2.78 -12.13
C ASP A 181 18.26 3.41 -10.72
N LEU A 182 17.07 3.59 -10.12
CA LEU A 182 16.93 4.07 -8.75
C LEU A 182 17.55 3.11 -7.73
N ALA A 183 17.32 1.81 -7.85
CA ALA A 183 17.93 0.82 -6.95
C ALA A 183 19.46 0.81 -7.06
N HIS A 184 20.01 0.90 -8.27
CA HIS A 184 21.45 1.01 -8.51
C HIS A 184 22.05 2.28 -7.90
N LEU A 185 21.39 3.44 -8.11
CA LEU A 185 21.81 4.71 -7.51
C LEU A 185 21.80 4.63 -5.98
N LEU A 186 20.75 4.07 -5.39
CA LEU A 186 20.63 3.94 -3.93
C LEU A 186 21.58 2.88 -3.34
N ALA A 187 22.01 1.90 -4.14
CA ALA A 187 23.00 0.90 -3.75
C ALA A 187 24.44 1.46 -3.74
N THR A 188 24.73 2.43 -4.59
CA THR A 188 26.07 3.01 -4.80
C THR A 188 26.28 4.34 -4.08
N SER A 189 25.21 5.08 -3.75
CA SER A 189 25.30 6.32 -2.98
C SER A 189 25.94 6.10 -1.60
N ARG A 190 26.74 7.06 -1.11
CA ARG A 190 27.20 7.01 0.30
C ARG A 190 25.97 6.95 1.21
N LYS A 191 25.96 6.04 2.19
CA LYS A 191 24.91 6.05 3.22
C LYS A 191 24.90 7.46 3.85
N PRO A 192 23.74 8.12 3.98
CA PRO A 192 23.69 9.39 4.69
C PRO A 192 24.29 9.18 6.09
N GLU A 193 25.18 10.09 6.46
CA GLU A 193 25.94 10.02 7.70
C GLU A 193 24.97 10.18 8.88
N LYS A 194 24.51 9.04 9.42
CA LYS A 194 23.52 8.90 10.50
C LYS A 194 22.17 9.58 10.20
N ALA A 195 21.12 8.77 10.07
CA ALA A 195 19.75 9.27 10.21
C ALA A 195 19.63 10.10 11.52
N PRO A 196 18.94 11.25 11.53
CA PRO A 196 18.74 12.05 12.74
C PRO A 196 18.29 11.14 13.88
N LYS A 197 18.77 11.33 15.12
CA LYS A 197 18.51 10.43 16.27
C LYS A 197 17.01 10.07 16.48
N LYS A 198 16.09 10.89 15.96
CA LYS A 198 14.63 10.64 15.96
C LYS A 198 14.12 9.62 14.93
N LEU A 199 14.97 9.05 14.08
CA LEU A 199 14.62 8.18 12.95
C LEU A 199 15.23 6.77 13.03
N ARG A 200 15.82 6.37 14.17
CA ARG A 200 16.32 5.00 14.38
C ARG A 200 15.14 4.05 14.70
N TYR A 201 14.42 3.61 13.68
CA TYR A 201 13.45 2.52 13.82
C TYR A 201 14.10 1.16 13.53
N LYS A 202 13.97 0.22 14.47
CA LYS A 202 14.45 -1.17 14.39
C LYS A 202 13.58 -2.03 13.45
N ALA A 203 13.37 -1.61 12.21
CA ALA A 203 12.70 -2.41 11.18
C ALA A 203 13.68 -3.31 10.38
N HIS A 204 14.95 -3.37 10.80
CA HIS A 204 16.06 -3.69 9.91
C HIS A 204 16.17 -5.15 9.45
N ASP A 205 15.48 -6.10 10.10
CA ASP A 205 15.75 -7.54 9.90
C ASP A 205 14.51 -8.43 9.65
N TRP A 206 13.28 -7.92 9.74
CA TRP A 206 12.09 -8.77 9.56
C TRP A 206 11.95 -9.34 8.13
N TRP A 207 12.27 -8.52 7.10
CA TRP A 207 12.17 -8.93 5.69
C TRP A 207 13.21 -9.97 5.28
N LYS A 208 14.35 -10.06 5.99
CA LYS A 208 15.42 -11.03 5.70
C LYS A 208 15.00 -12.48 5.96
N LYS A 209 13.94 -12.68 6.75
CA LYS A 209 13.36 -14.01 7.03
C LYS A 209 12.41 -14.51 5.92
N GLN A 210 12.22 -13.73 4.85
CA GLN A 210 11.36 -14.06 3.71
C GLN A 210 12.14 -14.04 2.38
N ALA A 211 13.37 -14.55 2.41
CA ALA A 211 14.23 -14.78 1.26
C ALA A 211 14.57 -16.26 1.19
#